data_AF-X8E0Q6-F1
#
_entry.id   AF-X8E0Q6-F1
#
_cell.length_a   1.000
_cell.length_b   1.000
_cell.length_c   1.000
_cell.angle_alpha   90.00
_cell.angle_beta   90.00
_cell.angle_gamma   90.00
#
_symmetry.space_group_name_H-M   'P 1'
#
loop_
_entity.id
_entity.type
_entity.pdbx_description
1 polymer ?
#
loop_
_entity_poly.entity_id
_entity_poly.type
_entity_poly.pdbx_seq_one_letter_code
_entity_poly.pdbx_strand_id
1 'polypeptide(L)'
;MTLPKISTAQGGLEQVSGPDRIASLTGIRAVAALLVVGTHSAYTTGKYTHGYYGLICSRMEMGVPIFFVLSGFLLFGPWVKALATDGPPPSVGRYAWHRVRRIMPAYTVTVLVTYLIYQFRTAGPNPGHTWMGLFRNLTLTQTYTDNYLGSYLHQGLTQMWSLAVEVGFYLVLPLLAYLLLTLLCKRRWRPVLLLVALGRWR
;
A
#
# COMPACT_ATOMS: atom_id res chain seq x y z
N MET A 1 44.45 41.89 14.50
CA MET A 1 44.48 41.36 13.12
C MET A 1 43.61 40.11 13.09
N THR A 2 42.31 40.29 12.82
CA THR A 2 41.28 39.23 12.88
C THR A 2 41.00 38.71 11.48
N LEU A 3 41.24 37.42 11.25
CA LEU A 3 40.96 36.76 9.99
C LEU A 3 39.44 36.66 9.74
N PRO A 4 38.95 36.82 8.50
CA PRO A 4 37.54 36.64 8.17
C PRO A 4 37.16 35.15 8.18
N LYS A 5 36.01 34.82 8.79
CA LYS A 5 35.39 33.48 8.72
C LYS A 5 34.98 33.21 7.28
N ILE A 6 35.57 32.16 6.69
CA ILE A 6 35.11 31.56 5.43
C ILE A 6 33.73 30.95 5.69
N SER A 7 32.70 31.55 5.10
CA SER A 7 31.37 30.95 5.01
C SER A 7 31.43 29.84 3.96
N THR A 8 31.58 28.60 4.38
CA THR A 8 31.35 27.43 3.54
C THR A 8 29.88 27.36 3.18
N ALA A 9 29.56 27.84 1.98
CA ALA A 9 28.34 27.49 1.27
C ALA A 9 28.40 25.99 0.94
N GLN A 10 27.86 25.15 1.83
CA GLN A 10 27.59 23.74 1.53
C GLN A 10 26.08 23.51 1.52
N GLY A 11 25.55 23.30 0.31
CA GLY A 11 24.54 22.27 0.05
C GLY A 11 23.09 22.57 0.46
N GLY A 12 22.44 23.53 -0.19
CA GLY A 12 20.99 23.76 -0.11
C GLY A 12 20.09 22.69 -0.75
N LEU A 13 20.47 21.41 -0.71
CA LEU A 13 19.67 20.29 -1.23
C LEU A 13 19.21 19.30 -0.13
N GLU A 14 19.67 19.46 1.10
CA GLU A 14 19.17 18.66 2.22
C GLU A 14 18.17 19.46 3.04
N GLN A 15 17.05 18.81 3.37
CA GLN A 15 15.99 19.28 4.26
C GLN A 15 14.81 20.05 3.63
N VAL A 16 14.11 19.39 2.71
CA VAL A 16 12.63 19.50 2.71
C VAL A 16 12.08 18.58 3.80
N SER A 17 12.42 18.88 5.05
CA SER A 17 11.96 18.15 6.24
C SER A 17 10.59 18.69 6.66
N GLY A 18 9.54 18.24 5.97
CA GLY A 18 8.18 18.31 6.50
C GLY A 18 7.97 17.23 7.59
N PRO A 19 7.02 17.44 8.53
CA PRO A 19 6.94 16.68 9.78
C PRO A 19 6.82 15.17 9.52
N ASP A 20 7.77 14.41 10.07
CA ASP A 20 7.81 12.93 10.13
C ASP A 20 7.63 12.18 8.78
N ARG A 21 8.12 12.72 7.66
CA ARG A 21 8.28 11.92 6.43
C ARG A 21 9.71 11.41 6.29
N ILE A 22 9.90 10.12 6.54
CA ILE A 22 11.12 9.41 6.17
C ILE A 22 11.18 9.37 4.62
N ALA A 23 11.96 10.29 4.04
CA ALA A 23 12.04 10.50 2.60
C ALA A 23 12.48 9.23 1.85
N SER A 24 13.37 8.45 2.43
CA SER A 24 13.85 7.18 1.86
C SER A 24 12.73 6.15 1.67
N LEU A 25 11.85 5.98 2.65
CA LEU A 25 10.68 5.09 2.54
C LEU A 25 9.69 5.58 1.48
N THR A 26 9.58 6.90 1.29
CA THR A 26 8.73 7.47 0.24
C THR A 26 9.30 7.19 -1.15
N GLY A 27 10.64 7.29 -1.31
CA GLY A 27 11.33 6.94 -2.55
C GLY A 27 11.17 5.46 -2.94
N ILE A 28 11.35 4.54 -2.00
CA ILE A 28 11.19 3.10 -2.27
C ILE A 28 9.73 2.78 -2.64
N ARG A 29 8.76 3.41 -1.99
CA ARG A 29 7.34 3.25 -2.36
C ARG A 29 7.04 3.75 -3.77
N ALA A 30 7.67 4.83 -4.21
CA ALA A 30 7.51 5.34 -5.57
C ALA A 30 8.06 4.33 -6.59
N VAL A 31 9.26 3.77 -6.34
CA VAL A 31 9.83 2.71 -7.17
C VAL A 31 8.94 1.47 -7.20
N ALA A 32 8.45 1.02 -6.04
CA ALA A 32 7.53 -0.11 -5.95
C ALA A 32 6.24 0.13 -6.75
N ALA A 33 5.66 1.33 -6.67
CA ALA A 33 4.49 1.70 -7.46
C ALA A 33 4.75 1.68 -8.96
N LEU A 34 5.93 2.14 -9.41
CA LEU A 34 6.32 2.09 -10.82
C LEU A 34 6.48 0.65 -11.33
N LEU A 35 7.05 -0.24 -10.50
CA LEU A 35 7.14 -1.66 -10.84
C LEU A 35 5.75 -2.28 -11.03
N VAL A 36 4.80 -1.98 -10.13
CA VAL A 36 3.40 -2.43 -10.24
C VAL A 36 2.75 -1.92 -11.52
N VAL A 37 2.92 -0.63 -11.85
CA VAL A 37 2.44 -0.05 -13.12
C VAL A 37 3.04 -0.78 -14.32
N GLY A 38 4.34 -1.09 -14.28
CA GLY A 38 5.05 -1.86 -15.31
C GLY A 38 4.44 -3.24 -15.52
N THR A 39 4.21 -4.01 -14.45
CA THR A 39 3.58 -5.33 -14.49
C THR A 39 2.19 -5.28 -15.12
N HIS A 40 1.32 -4.35 -14.67
CA HIS A 40 -0.03 -4.24 -15.20
C HIS A 40 -0.05 -3.76 -16.66
N SER A 41 0.89 -2.90 -17.06
CA SER A 41 1.04 -2.47 -18.45
C SER A 41 1.48 -3.63 -19.34
N ALA A 42 2.42 -4.47 -18.87
CA ALA A 42 2.86 -5.66 -19.59
C ALA A 42 1.76 -6.72 -19.70
N TYR A 43 0.96 -6.91 -18.65
CA TYR A 43 -0.22 -7.77 -18.66
C TYR A 43 -1.25 -7.30 -19.69
N THR A 44 -1.59 -6.01 -19.68
CA THR A 44 -2.62 -5.43 -20.56
C THR A 44 -2.21 -5.42 -22.04
N THR A 45 -0.90 -5.33 -22.33
CA THR A 45 -0.36 -5.35 -23.69
C THR A 45 -0.10 -6.75 -24.23
N GLY A 46 -0.37 -7.81 -23.44
CA GLY A 46 -0.10 -9.20 -23.82
C GLY A 46 1.39 -9.56 -23.88
N LYS A 47 2.28 -8.69 -23.38
CA LYS A 47 3.75 -8.91 -23.40
C LYS A 47 4.27 -9.60 -22.13
N TYR A 48 3.37 -10.11 -21.29
CA TYR A 48 3.72 -10.66 -19.97
C TYR A 48 4.63 -11.90 -20.03
N THR A 49 4.49 -12.73 -21.07
CA THR A 49 5.18 -14.04 -21.16
C THR A 49 6.03 -14.22 -22.42
N HIS A 50 6.16 -13.18 -23.26
CA HIS A 50 6.86 -13.30 -24.55
C HIS A 50 8.26 -12.67 -24.53
N GLY A 51 9.27 -13.51 -24.69
CA GLY A 51 10.68 -13.11 -24.83
C GLY A 51 11.31 -12.56 -23.54
N TYR A 52 12.55 -12.08 -23.67
CA TYR A 52 13.35 -11.54 -22.56
C TYR A 52 12.66 -10.35 -21.85
N TYR A 53 11.94 -9.51 -22.61
CA TYR A 53 11.17 -8.40 -22.05
C TYR A 53 10.00 -8.87 -21.17
N GLY A 54 9.27 -9.92 -21.57
CA GLY A 54 8.21 -10.49 -20.74
C GLY A 54 8.73 -11.08 -19.43
N LEU A 55 9.88 -11.77 -19.47
CA LEU A 55 10.57 -12.26 -18.27
C LEU A 55 10.88 -11.13 -17.29
N ILE A 56 11.46 -10.01 -17.74
CA ILE A 56 11.73 -8.86 -16.86
C ILE A 56 10.43 -8.26 -16.32
N CYS A 57 9.42 -8.04 -17.16
CA CYS A 57 8.14 -7.46 -16.76
C CYS A 57 7.39 -8.34 -15.74
N SER A 58 7.49 -9.67 -15.85
CA SER A 58 6.91 -10.59 -14.85
C SER A 58 7.53 -10.38 -13.47
N ARG A 59 8.84 -10.12 -13.38
CA ARG A 59 9.53 -9.91 -12.10
C ARG A 59 9.24 -8.57 -11.44
N MET A 60 8.68 -7.62 -12.18
CA MET A 60 8.22 -6.35 -11.61
C MET A 60 7.05 -6.56 -10.62
N GLU A 61 6.39 -7.73 -10.62
CA GLU A 61 5.33 -8.07 -9.66
C GLU A 61 5.81 -8.03 -8.20
N MET A 62 7.13 -8.15 -7.97
CA MET A 62 7.78 -7.96 -6.66
C MET A 62 7.55 -6.57 -6.06
N GLY A 63 7.13 -5.57 -6.86
CA GLY A 63 6.70 -4.27 -6.35
C GLY A 63 5.51 -4.37 -5.38
N VAL A 64 4.61 -5.34 -5.59
CA VAL A 64 3.42 -5.55 -4.76
C VAL A 64 3.80 -5.92 -3.31
N PRO A 65 4.57 -6.99 -3.04
CA PRO A 65 4.95 -7.32 -1.66
C PRO A 65 5.79 -6.22 -1.00
N ILE A 66 6.67 -5.54 -1.75
CA ILE A 66 7.44 -4.41 -1.21
C ILE A 66 6.50 -3.29 -0.74
N PHE A 67 5.51 -2.91 -1.56
CA PHE A 67 4.56 -1.86 -1.22
C PHE A 67 3.74 -2.21 0.02
N PHE A 68 3.32 -3.47 0.17
CA PHE A 68 2.59 -3.94 1.34
C PHE A 68 3.44 -3.97 2.61
N VAL A 69 4.67 -4.48 2.54
CA VAL A 69 5.60 -4.49 3.69
C VAL A 69 5.87 -3.07 4.18
N LEU A 70 6.14 -2.13 3.26
CA LEU A 70 6.38 -0.73 3.62
C LEU A 70 5.13 -0.05 4.19
N SER A 71 3.96 -0.36 3.64
CA SER A 71 2.69 0.15 4.17
C SER A 71 2.42 -0.37 5.57
N GLY A 72 2.65 -1.66 5.83
CA GLY A 72 2.55 -2.26 7.16
C GLY A 72 3.56 -1.66 8.15
N PHE A 73 4.81 -1.47 7.73
CA PHE A 73 5.86 -0.86 8.56
C PHE A 73 5.50 0.57 8.97
N LEU A 74 5.06 1.42 8.02
CA LEU A 74 4.66 2.80 8.31
C LEU A 74 3.41 2.88 9.19
N LEU A 75 2.49 1.92 9.06
CA LEU A 75 1.30 1.81 9.90
C LEU A 75 1.63 1.37 11.33
N PHE A 76 2.58 0.45 11.49
CA PHE A 76 2.96 -0.09 12.79
C PHE A 76 3.97 0.79 13.54
N GLY A 77 4.81 1.54 12.84
CA GLY A 77 5.86 2.39 13.42
C GLY A 77 5.40 3.34 14.55
N PRO A 78 4.28 4.07 14.42
CA PRO A 78 3.77 4.93 15.49
C PRO A 78 3.36 4.16 16.75
N TRP A 79 2.90 2.92 16.63
CA TRP A 79 2.60 2.05 17.77
C TRP A 79 3.90 1.61 18.48
N VAL A 80 4.94 1.29 17.68
CA VAL A 80 6.31 1.05 18.16
C VAL A 80 6.80 2.21 19.00
N LYS A 81 6.77 3.40 18.43
CA LYS A 81 7.22 4.62 19.10
C LYS A 81 6.41 4.88 20.38
N ALA A 82 5.07 4.83 20.31
CA ALA A 82 4.20 5.10 21.44
C ALA A 82 4.51 4.19 22.64
N LEU A 83 4.60 2.87 22.41
CA LEU A 83 4.86 1.97 23.52
C LEU A 83 6.35 1.99 23.97
N ALA A 84 7.29 2.44 23.13
CA ALA A 84 8.71 2.58 23.51
C ALA A 84 8.95 3.82 24.38
N THR A 85 8.11 4.84 24.24
CA THR A 85 8.17 6.10 24.99
C THR A 85 7.09 6.19 26.08
N ASP A 86 6.37 5.09 26.39
CA ASP A 86 5.19 5.07 27.26
C ASP A 86 4.15 6.17 26.94
N GLY A 87 4.06 6.53 25.66
CA GLY A 87 3.14 7.53 25.13
C GLY A 87 1.76 6.97 24.80
N PRO A 88 0.76 7.85 24.58
CA PRO A 88 -0.58 7.42 24.20
C PRO A 88 -0.56 6.72 22.83
N PRO A 89 -1.43 5.70 22.62
CA PRO A 89 -1.49 5.01 21.34
C PRO A 89 -1.92 5.97 20.22
N PRO A 90 -1.38 5.81 19.00
CA PRO A 90 -1.73 6.66 17.86
C PRO A 90 -3.21 6.50 17.49
N SER A 91 -3.86 7.61 17.11
CA SER A 91 -5.26 7.58 16.66
C SER A 91 -5.36 7.04 15.22
N VAL A 92 -5.60 5.73 15.11
CA VAL A 92 -5.79 5.05 13.81
C VAL A 92 -6.88 5.71 12.99
N GLY A 93 -8.02 6.06 13.63
CA GLY A 93 -9.14 6.70 12.94
C GLY A 93 -8.76 8.03 12.29
N ARG A 94 -7.94 8.84 12.97
CA ARG A 94 -7.48 10.13 12.41
C ARG A 94 -6.55 9.94 11.23
N TYR A 95 -5.60 9.00 11.34
CA TYR A 95 -4.70 8.65 10.25
C TYR A 95 -5.47 8.09 9.04
N ALA A 96 -6.35 7.13 9.27
CA ALA A 96 -7.18 6.52 8.25
C ALA A 96 -8.06 7.57 7.56
N TRP A 97 -8.69 8.45 8.32
CA TRP A 97 -9.53 9.53 7.79
C TRP A 97 -8.76 10.47 6.86
N HIS A 98 -7.56 10.90 7.25
CA HIS A 98 -6.72 11.75 6.40
C HIS A 98 -6.34 11.04 5.10
N ARG A 99 -6.10 9.73 5.16
CA ARG A 99 -5.73 8.92 3.99
C ARG A 99 -6.92 8.67 3.06
N VAL A 100 -8.09 8.35 3.62
CA VAL A 100 -9.36 8.19 2.90
C VAL A 100 -9.73 9.46 2.15
N ARG A 101 -9.69 10.64 2.80
CA ARG A 101 -10.00 11.92 2.16
C ARG A 101 -9.08 12.27 0.99
N ARG A 102 -7.85 11.76 0.99
CA ARG A 102 -6.87 11.99 -0.06
C ARG A 102 -7.00 10.99 -1.21
N ILE A 103 -7.27 9.72 -0.92
CA ILE A 103 -7.23 8.63 -1.91
C ILE A 103 -8.59 8.34 -2.54
N MET A 104 -9.68 8.36 -1.74
CA MET A 104 -11.01 7.98 -2.21
C MET A 104 -11.56 8.83 -3.37
N PRO A 105 -11.35 10.15 -3.43
CA PRO A 105 -11.87 10.95 -4.55
C PRO A 105 -11.27 10.51 -5.88
N ALA A 106 -9.95 10.38 -5.93
CA ALA A 106 -9.25 9.92 -7.12
C ALA A 106 -9.66 8.50 -7.51
N TYR A 107 -9.76 7.60 -6.52
CA TYR A 107 -10.22 6.22 -6.73
C TYR A 107 -11.61 6.16 -7.36
N THR A 108 -12.57 6.89 -6.79
CA THR A 108 -13.96 6.90 -7.24
C THR A 108 -14.04 7.40 -8.68
N VAL A 109 -13.34 8.49 -9.01
CA VAL A 109 -13.26 8.99 -10.38
C VAL A 109 -12.66 7.96 -11.32
N THR A 110 -11.57 7.29 -10.93
CA THR A 110 -10.95 6.23 -11.74
C THR A 110 -11.93 5.09 -12.01
N VAL A 111 -12.67 4.62 -11.00
CA VAL A 111 -13.67 3.56 -11.16
C VAL A 111 -14.74 4.00 -12.14
N LEU A 112 -15.37 5.16 -11.93
CA LEU A 112 -16.45 5.65 -12.78
C LEU A 112 -16.00 5.86 -14.24
N VAL A 113 -14.85 6.51 -14.44
CA VAL A 113 -14.28 6.72 -15.78
C VAL A 113 -13.94 5.40 -16.46
N THR A 114 -13.39 4.43 -15.73
CA THR A 114 -13.05 3.12 -16.29
C THR A 114 -14.30 2.36 -16.71
N TYR A 115 -15.35 2.36 -15.90
CA TYR A 115 -16.64 1.76 -16.30
C TYR A 115 -17.22 2.49 -17.52
N LEU A 116 -17.19 3.82 -17.56
CA LEU A 116 -17.67 4.58 -18.71
C LEU A 116 -16.90 4.23 -20.00
N ILE A 117 -15.57 4.14 -19.94
CA ILE A 117 -14.74 3.77 -21.10
C ILE A 117 -15.07 2.36 -21.59
N TYR A 118 -15.21 1.40 -20.67
CA TYR A 118 -15.51 0.01 -21.02
C TYR A 118 -16.95 -0.23 -21.46
N GLN A 119 -17.84 0.75 -21.28
CA GLN A 119 -19.17 0.75 -21.91
C GLN A 119 -19.06 0.89 -23.44
N PHE A 120 -18.07 1.64 -23.93
CA PHE A 120 -17.83 1.87 -25.36
C PHE A 120 -16.69 1.03 -25.93
N ARG A 121 -15.86 0.43 -25.07
CA ARG A 121 -14.74 -0.43 -25.45
C ARG A 121 -15.01 -1.88 -25.07
N THR A 122 -15.19 -2.74 -26.09
CA THR A 122 -15.21 -4.19 -25.89
C THR A 122 -13.78 -4.73 -25.75
N ALA A 123 -13.41 -5.20 -24.58
CA ALA A 123 -12.10 -5.80 -24.31
C ALA A 123 -12.24 -7.09 -23.50
N GLY A 124 -12.18 -8.23 -24.20
CA GLY A 124 -12.19 -9.57 -23.61
C GLY A 124 -13.43 -9.88 -22.74
N PRO A 125 -13.41 -11.03 -22.04
CA PRO A 125 -14.39 -11.32 -21.00
C PRO A 125 -14.24 -10.30 -19.85
N ASN A 126 -15.31 -9.55 -19.58
CA ASN A 126 -15.34 -8.54 -18.52
C ASN A 126 -16.52 -8.81 -17.55
N PRO A 127 -16.49 -9.93 -16.80
CA PRO A 127 -17.63 -10.36 -15.97
C PRO A 127 -17.98 -9.36 -14.87
N GLY A 128 -16.99 -8.58 -14.40
CA GLY A 128 -17.20 -7.52 -13.43
C GLY A 128 -17.91 -6.27 -13.98
N HIS A 129 -18.17 -6.16 -15.29
CA HIS A 129 -18.87 -5.01 -15.88
C HIS A 129 -20.38 -5.11 -15.71
N THR A 130 -20.82 -5.09 -14.46
CA THR A 130 -22.23 -5.15 -14.07
C THR A 130 -22.51 -4.08 -13.02
N TRP A 131 -23.78 -3.74 -12.80
CA TRP A 131 -24.17 -2.83 -11.70
C TRP A 131 -23.69 -3.33 -10.33
N MET A 132 -23.76 -4.65 -10.11
CA MET A 132 -23.21 -5.27 -8.91
C MET A 132 -21.69 -5.13 -8.85
N GLY A 133 -20.98 -5.40 -9.94
CA GLY A 133 -19.53 -5.21 -10.01
C GLY A 133 -19.11 -3.76 -9.74
N LEU A 134 -19.85 -2.78 -10.28
CA LEU A 134 -19.61 -1.36 -10.03
C LEU A 134 -19.77 -1.03 -8.55
N PHE A 135 -20.89 -1.43 -7.95
CA PHE A 135 -21.14 -1.23 -6.52
C PHE A 135 -20.04 -1.84 -5.66
N ARG A 136 -19.59 -3.06 -6.00
CA ARG A 136 -18.52 -3.76 -5.28
C ARG A 136 -17.18 -3.06 -5.41
N ASN A 137 -16.85 -2.51 -6.59
CA ASN A 137 -15.63 -1.72 -6.77
C ASN A 137 -15.71 -0.42 -5.98
N LEU A 138 -16.82 0.32 -6.04
CA LEU A 138 -16.99 1.57 -5.28
C LEU A 138 -16.91 1.36 -3.77
N THR A 139 -17.35 0.20 -3.27
CA THR A 139 -17.29 -0.17 -1.85
C THR A 139 -15.99 -0.87 -1.45
N LEU A 140 -15.05 -1.08 -2.38
CA LEU A 140 -13.81 -1.84 -2.16
C LEU A 140 -14.05 -3.28 -1.67
N THR A 141 -15.20 -3.87 -2.02
CA THR A 141 -15.61 -5.23 -1.60
C THR A 141 -15.47 -6.28 -2.70
N GLN A 142 -14.95 -5.90 -3.88
CA GLN A 142 -14.81 -6.79 -5.03
C GLN A 142 -13.90 -7.99 -4.76
N THR A 143 -12.86 -7.84 -3.93
CA THR A 143 -11.89 -8.89 -3.63
C THR A 143 -12.42 -9.91 -2.61
N TYR A 144 -13.40 -9.54 -1.79
CA TYR A 144 -13.92 -10.36 -0.69
C TYR A 144 -15.11 -11.20 -1.13
N THR A 145 -14.90 -12.07 -2.12
CA THR A 145 -15.93 -12.95 -2.67
C THR A 145 -15.35 -14.23 -3.19
N ASP A 146 -16.15 -15.27 -3.10
CA ASP A 146 -15.91 -16.49 -3.85
C ASP A 146 -15.96 -16.16 -5.34
N ASN A 147 -15.00 -16.72 -6.08
CA ASN A 147 -14.88 -16.56 -7.53
C ASN A 147 -14.73 -15.11 -8.03
N TYR A 148 -13.93 -14.27 -7.35
CA TYR A 148 -13.58 -12.92 -7.81
C TYR A 148 -13.16 -12.88 -9.28
N LEU A 149 -12.21 -13.74 -9.67
CA LEU A 149 -11.65 -13.79 -11.03
C LEU A 149 -12.70 -14.08 -12.10
N GLY A 150 -13.69 -14.93 -11.80
CA GLY A 150 -14.71 -15.33 -12.76
C GLY A 150 -15.94 -14.43 -12.80
N SER A 151 -16.30 -13.77 -11.69
CA SER A 151 -17.60 -13.10 -11.56
C SER A 151 -17.53 -11.57 -11.42
N TYR A 152 -16.43 -11.05 -10.86
CA TYR A 152 -16.37 -9.62 -10.46
C TYR A 152 -15.10 -8.91 -10.91
N LEU A 153 -14.17 -9.62 -11.55
CA LEU A 153 -12.97 -9.03 -12.13
C LEU A 153 -13.37 -8.09 -13.27
N HIS A 154 -13.03 -6.81 -13.12
CA HIS A 154 -13.17 -5.82 -14.17
C HIS A 154 -11.81 -5.62 -14.86
N GLN A 155 -11.74 -5.84 -16.17
CA GLN A 155 -10.50 -5.81 -16.96
C GLN A 155 -9.71 -4.51 -16.82
N GLY A 156 -10.38 -3.36 -16.73
CA GLY A 156 -9.72 -2.06 -16.52
C GLY A 156 -9.28 -1.78 -15.07
N LEU A 157 -9.70 -2.60 -14.11
CA LEU A 157 -9.52 -2.37 -12.66
C LEU A 157 -8.82 -3.54 -11.98
N THR A 158 -8.09 -4.37 -12.73
CA THR A 158 -7.44 -5.58 -12.20
C THR A 158 -6.55 -5.27 -11.00
N GLN A 159 -5.83 -4.15 -11.00
CA GLN A 159 -4.95 -3.66 -9.93
C GLN A 159 -5.66 -3.21 -8.65
N MET A 160 -6.97 -2.96 -8.68
CA MET A 160 -7.70 -2.34 -7.56
C MET A 160 -7.85 -3.25 -6.35
N TRP A 161 -7.57 -4.55 -6.49
CA TRP A 161 -7.56 -5.49 -5.36
C TRP A 161 -6.55 -5.05 -4.27
N SER A 162 -5.43 -4.46 -4.68
CA SER A 162 -4.37 -4.04 -3.75
C SER A 162 -4.84 -2.92 -2.82
N LEU A 163 -5.66 -2.00 -3.33
CA LEU A 163 -6.24 -0.91 -2.54
C LEU A 163 -7.32 -1.43 -1.58
N ALA A 164 -8.14 -2.38 -2.00
CA ALA A 164 -9.11 -3.04 -1.10
C ALA A 164 -8.40 -3.72 0.07
N VAL A 165 -7.31 -4.45 -0.21
CA VAL A 165 -6.46 -5.08 0.82
C VAL A 165 -5.79 -4.03 1.72
N GLU A 166 -5.31 -2.91 1.16
CA GLU A 166 -4.76 -1.80 1.94
C GLU A 166 -5.78 -1.24 2.95
N VAL A 167 -7.04 -1.10 2.53
CA VAL A 167 -8.11 -0.67 3.43
C VAL A 167 -8.38 -1.71 4.52
N GLY A 168 -8.35 -3.00 4.18
CA GLY A 168 -8.38 -4.09 5.15
C GLY A 168 -7.24 -4.01 6.17
N PHE A 169 -6.02 -3.64 5.75
CA PHE A 169 -4.89 -3.48 6.67
C PHE A 169 -5.11 -2.39 7.72
N TYR A 170 -5.88 -1.33 7.43
CA TYR A 170 -6.21 -0.32 8.44
C TYR A 170 -7.08 -0.87 9.58
N LEU A 171 -7.85 -1.93 9.34
CA LEU A 171 -8.68 -2.58 10.35
C LEU A 171 -7.94 -3.71 11.06
N VAL A 172 -7.22 -4.53 10.30
CA VAL A 172 -6.54 -5.73 10.81
C VAL A 172 -5.30 -5.38 11.62
N LEU A 173 -4.48 -4.40 11.19
CA LEU A 173 -3.24 -4.09 11.89
C LEU A 173 -3.42 -3.54 13.30
N PRO A 174 -4.38 -2.63 13.59
CA PRO A 174 -4.65 -2.21 14.97
C PRO A 174 -5.11 -3.36 15.85
N LEU A 175 -5.95 -4.26 15.32
CA LEU A 175 -6.41 -5.44 16.04
C LEU A 175 -5.23 -6.38 16.33
N LEU A 176 -4.38 -6.63 15.33
CA LEU A 176 -3.18 -7.44 15.47
C LEU A 176 -2.20 -6.80 16.45
N ALA A 177 -1.95 -5.50 16.35
CA ALA A 177 -1.11 -4.76 17.27
C ALA A 177 -1.64 -4.84 18.70
N TYR A 178 -2.95 -4.63 18.89
CA TYR A 178 -3.58 -4.79 20.19
C TYR A 178 -3.38 -6.20 20.74
N LEU A 179 -3.75 -7.25 19.97
CA LEU A 179 -3.60 -8.65 20.35
C LEU A 179 -2.17 -9.02 20.70
N LEU A 180 -1.20 -8.69 19.85
CA LEU A 180 0.22 -8.98 20.10
C LEU A 180 0.70 -8.26 21.37
N LEU A 181 0.31 -7.00 21.56
CA LEU A 181 0.75 -6.19 22.70
C LEU A 181 0.08 -6.62 24.01
N THR A 182 -1.19 -7.02 24.00
CA THR A 182 -1.89 -7.48 25.20
C THR A 182 -1.58 -8.92 25.55
N LEU A 183 -1.54 -9.83 24.56
CA LEU A 183 -1.38 -11.27 24.79
C LEU A 183 0.08 -11.69 24.96
N LEU A 184 0.98 -11.22 24.09
CA LEU A 184 2.38 -11.69 24.08
C LEU A 184 3.32 -10.78 24.88
N CYS A 185 3.08 -9.47 24.82
CA CYS A 185 4.00 -8.49 25.37
C CYS A 185 3.56 -7.88 26.72
N LYS A 186 2.37 -8.23 27.25
CA LYS A 186 1.80 -7.66 28.49
C LYS A 186 1.97 -6.13 28.58
N ARG A 187 1.73 -5.41 27.47
CA ARG A 187 1.94 -3.96 27.33
C ARG A 187 3.39 -3.48 27.59
N ARG A 188 4.42 -4.25 27.26
CA ARG A 188 5.82 -3.79 27.24
C ARG A 188 6.52 -4.26 25.96
N TRP A 189 7.26 -3.40 25.26
CA TRP A 189 8.04 -3.84 24.09
C TRP A 189 9.05 -4.91 24.49
N ARG A 190 8.82 -6.13 24.02
CA ARG A 190 9.75 -7.25 24.17
C ARG A 190 9.94 -7.91 22.81
N PRO A 191 10.70 -7.28 21.89
CA PRO A 191 10.91 -7.81 20.54
C PRO A 191 11.51 -9.22 20.56
N VAL A 192 12.32 -9.54 21.57
CA VAL A 192 12.87 -10.89 21.80
C VAL A 192 11.78 -11.93 22.06
N LEU A 193 10.74 -11.62 22.83
CA LEU A 193 9.62 -12.56 23.06
C LEU A 193 8.77 -12.75 21.81
N LEU A 194 8.58 -11.71 20.99
CA LEU A 194 7.91 -11.83 19.70
C LEU A 194 8.67 -12.74 18.74
N LEU A 195 10.00 -12.57 18.65
CA LEU A 195 10.86 -13.42 17.84
C LEU A 195 10.91 -14.87 18.36
N VAL A 196 10.94 -15.07 19.68
CA VAL A 196 10.91 -16.41 20.30
C VAL A 196 9.54 -17.08 20.14
N ALA A 197 8.44 -16.34 20.25
CA ALA A 197 7.09 -16.87 20.01
C ALA A 197 6.89 -17.29 18.55
N LEU A 198 7.38 -16.48 17.60
CA LEU A 198 7.37 -16.80 16.17
C LEU A 198 8.30 -17.98 15.83
N GLY A 199 9.45 -18.09 16.50
CA GLY A 199 10.39 -19.20 16.33
C GLY A 199 9.94 -20.52 16.96
N ARG A 200 9.03 -20.48 17.95
CA ARG A 200 8.44 -21.66 18.61
C ARG A 200 7.25 -22.28 17.88
N TRP A 201 6.81 -21.67 16.78
CA TRP A 201 5.73 -22.15 15.91
C TRP A 201 6.26 -22.90 14.66
N ARG A 202 7.46 -23.48 14.77
CA ARG A 202 8.01 -24.50 13.87
C ARG A 202 8.08 -25.81 14.64
#